data_AF-I7LTA1-F1
#
_entry.id   AF-I7LTA1-F1
#
_cell.length_a   1.000
_cell.length_b   1.000
_cell.length_c   1.000
_cell.angle_alpha   90.00
_cell.angle_beta   90.00
_cell.angle_gamma   90.00
#
_symmetry.space_group_name_H-M   'P 1'
#
loop_
_entity.id
_entity.type
_entity.pdbx_description
1 polymer ?
#
loop_
_entity_poly.entity_id
_entity_poly.type
_entity_poly.pdbx_seq_one_letter_code
_entity_poly.pdbx_strand_id
1 'polypeptide(L)'
;MIARHILKLQNLAKTTPFFRFSEFNETESSFNHNENRPQRVQKPRFKKVAIILSGCGVYDGSEVTEVVSLMVHLNKSHVSFQCFAPNQDQLHVVNHITGETTTETRNVLVESARIARGEVKDITQLKGEDYQAVLLPGGFGAAKNLSDYAVNGTNFTVNSEVERVLREFHSQKKPIGAMCISPLILAKVLQNEKPKITMGRVDNQDTPNKYWPHSEAINAAETLGAQHFQRNADRFQVDFENKIVTAPAMMFNGFTKFSTTFDGAGHLVNIIDQIVQGNSIKLDTIGEKKHENFDGERRPRGQYNRNNNNRRPRENNNENHEQHHHHEQQ
;
A
#
# COMPACT_ATOMS: atom_id res chain seq x y z
N MET A 1 -24.87 -17.98 33.45
CA MET A 1 -24.09 -16.80 33.93
C MET A 1 -23.32 -16.14 32.79
N ILE A 2 -22.43 -16.88 32.09
CA ILE A 2 -21.52 -16.41 31.03
C ILE A 2 -22.15 -15.41 30.03
N ALA A 3 -23.31 -15.70 29.44
CA ALA A 3 -23.97 -14.82 28.47
C ALA A 3 -24.22 -13.38 28.99
N ARG A 4 -24.54 -13.21 30.29
CA ARG A 4 -24.68 -11.87 30.90
C ARG A 4 -23.35 -11.13 31.00
N HIS A 5 -22.23 -11.84 31.14
CA HIS A 5 -20.90 -11.24 31.16
C HIS A 5 -20.45 -10.82 29.77
N ILE A 6 -20.68 -11.66 28.74
CA ILE A 6 -20.44 -11.32 27.33
C ILE A 6 -21.25 -10.07 26.94
N LEU A 7 -22.55 -10.04 27.25
CA LEU A 7 -23.40 -8.88 26.96
C LEU A 7 -22.97 -7.63 27.74
N LYS A 8 -22.47 -7.78 28.98
CA LYS A 8 -21.88 -6.66 29.75
C LYS A 8 -20.62 -6.11 29.10
N LEU A 9 -19.73 -6.97 28.58
CA LEU A 9 -18.51 -6.55 27.87
C LEU A 9 -18.85 -5.88 26.53
N GLN A 10 -19.80 -6.42 25.77
CA GLN A 10 -20.28 -5.82 24.52
C GLN A 10 -20.94 -4.46 24.76
N ASN A 11 -21.77 -4.33 25.81
CA ASN A 11 -22.36 -3.05 26.17
C ASN A 11 -21.29 -2.07 26.66
N LEU A 12 -20.33 -2.50 27.48
CA LEU A 12 -19.20 -1.65 27.90
C LEU A 12 -18.39 -1.15 26.70
N ALA A 13 -18.16 -1.99 25.68
CA ALA A 13 -17.49 -1.57 24.45
C ALA A 13 -18.30 -0.55 23.62
N LYS A 14 -19.64 -0.57 23.73
CA LYS A 14 -20.56 0.39 23.06
C LYS A 14 -20.78 1.68 23.85
N THR A 15 -20.69 1.64 25.19
CA THR A 15 -20.97 2.79 26.07
C THR A 15 -19.72 3.44 26.66
N THR A 16 -18.54 2.82 26.53
CA THR A 16 -17.27 3.52 26.75
C THR A 16 -17.16 4.62 25.70
N PRO A 17 -16.93 5.90 26.08
CA PRO A 17 -16.69 6.96 25.11
C PRO A 17 -15.33 6.74 24.44
N PHE A 18 -15.33 6.05 23.30
CA PHE A 18 -14.24 6.17 22.34
C PHE A 18 -14.29 7.57 21.73
N PHE A 19 -13.26 8.37 21.99
CA PHE A 19 -13.02 9.58 21.20
C PHE A 19 -13.01 9.21 19.72
N ARG A 20 -13.83 9.88 18.92
CA ARG A 20 -13.86 9.65 17.48
C ARG A 20 -12.53 10.06 16.85
N PHE A 21 -12.23 9.51 15.67
CA PHE A 21 -11.08 9.94 14.86
C PHE A 21 -11.10 11.44 14.50
N SER A 22 -12.26 12.10 14.59
CA SER A 22 -12.43 13.55 14.47
C SER A 22 -12.14 14.35 15.75
N GLU A 23 -12.21 13.74 16.93
CA GLU A 23 -12.09 14.39 18.24
C GLU A 23 -10.66 14.30 18.81
N PHE A 24 -9.84 13.38 18.27
CA PHE A 24 -8.50 13.05 18.74
C PHE A 24 -7.48 14.21 18.73
N ASN A 25 -7.76 15.28 17.99
CA ASN A 25 -6.86 16.42 17.81
C ASN A 25 -6.87 17.44 18.99
N GLU A 26 -7.75 17.28 19.98
CA GLU A 26 -7.89 18.27 21.08
C GLU A 26 -7.41 17.79 22.46
N THR A 27 -7.41 16.48 22.76
CA THR A 27 -7.35 15.99 24.15
C THR A 27 -6.06 15.25 24.56
N GLU A 28 -5.45 14.43 23.70
CA GLU A 28 -4.38 13.51 24.14
C GLU A 28 -3.04 14.20 24.45
N SER A 29 -2.85 15.46 24.02
CA SER A 29 -1.69 16.31 24.37
C SER A 29 -1.50 16.53 25.88
N SER A 30 -2.53 16.24 26.68
CA SER A 30 -2.53 16.35 28.14
C SER A 30 -2.09 15.09 28.91
N PHE A 31 -1.93 13.93 28.23
CA PHE A 31 -1.77 12.64 28.91
C PHE A 31 -0.32 12.13 29.08
N ASN A 32 0.69 12.87 28.61
CA ASN A 32 2.09 12.49 28.83
C ASN A 32 2.54 12.83 30.26
N HIS A 33 2.76 11.79 31.08
CA HIS A 33 3.18 11.91 32.48
C HIS A 33 4.69 12.19 32.65
N ASN A 34 5.27 13.07 31.82
CA ASN A 34 6.54 13.74 32.13
C ASN A 34 6.83 14.98 31.25
N GLU A 35 7.76 15.81 31.74
CA GLU A 35 8.29 17.07 31.19
C GLU A 35 7.42 18.35 31.27
N ASN A 36 7.94 19.33 32.00
CA ASN A 36 7.45 20.72 32.08
C ASN A 36 7.77 21.55 30.81
N ARG A 37 7.49 21.01 29.61
CA ARG A 37 7.55 21.77 28.35
C ARG A 37 6.13 22.00 27.83
N PRO A 38 5.73 23.23 27.49
CA PRO A 38 4.54 23.43 26.69
C PRO A 38 4.78 22.78 25.32
N GLN A 39 4.12 21.64 25.07
CA GLN A 39 4.16 21.04 23.74
C GLN A 39 3.61 22.05 22.75
N ARG A 40 4.40 22.38 21.71
CA ARG A 40 3.87 23.10 20.56
C ARG A 40 2.77 22.23 19.97
N VAL A 41 1.51 22.67 20.10
CA VAL A 41 0.38 22.09 19.36
C VAL A 41 0.72 22.18 17.88
N GLN A 42 1.17 21.07 17.31
CA GLN A 42 1.43 20.97 15.88
C GLN A 42 0.07 21.09 15.20
N LYS A 43 -0.16 22.20 14.49
CA LYS A 43 -1.41 22.38 13.76
C LYS A 43 -1.62 21.17 12.83
N PRO A 44 -2.84 20.62 12.76
CA PRO A 44 -3.14 19.51 11.85
C PRO A 44 -2.77 19.95 10.44
N ARG A 45 -1.82 19.23 9.83
CA ARG A 45 -1.18 19.70 8.58
C ARG A 45 -2.18 19.84 7.44
N PHE A 46 -3.19 18.98 7.45
CA PHE A 46 -4.46 19.17 6.75
C PHE A 46 -5.61 18.55 7.57
N LYS A 47 -6.85 18.97 7.29
CA LYS A 47 -7.98 18.84 8.21
C LYS A 47 -8.71 17.49 8.16
N LYS A 48 -8.88 16.88 6.98
CA LYS A 48 -9.68 15.65 6.87
C LYS A 48 -9.39 14.77 5.66
N VAL A 49 -9.30 13.46 5.89
CA VAL A 49 -9.12 12.40 4.89
C VAL A 49 -10.28 11.41 4.89
N ALA A 50 -10.71 10.97 3.72
CA ALA A 50 -11.61 9.81 3.57
C ALA A 50 -10.79 8.54 3.27
N ILE A 51 -11.14 7.41 3.89
CA ILE A 51 -10.56 6.10 3.59
C ILE A 51 -11.69 5.18 3.13
N ILE A 52 -11.63 4.67 1.90
CA ILE A 52 -12.62 3.73 1.37
C ILE A 52 -12.17 2.31 1.70
N LEU A 53 -12.99 1.60 2.46
CA LEU A 53 -12.81 0.21 2.87
C LEU A 53 -13.76 -0.70 2.09
N SER A 54 -13.40 -1.99 2.06
CA SER A 54 -13.96 -3.00 1.17
C SER A 54 -14.31 -4.31 1.87
N GLY A 55 -14.22 -4.36 3.20
CA GLY A 55 -14.40 -5.55 4.06
C GLY A 55 -13.27 -5.63 5.11
N CYS A 56 -13.04 -6.80 5.71
CA CYS A 56 -11.97 -6.98 6.72
C CYS A 56 -11.23 -8.32 6.56
N GLY A 57 -10.31 -8.37 5.61
CA GLY A 57 -9.54 -9.57 5.26
C GLY A 57 -8.88 -9.41 3.90
N VAL A 58 -7.66 -9.91 3.71
CA VAL A 58 -6.94 -9.75 2.43
C VAL A 58 -7.65 -10.44 1.27
N TYR A 59 -8.33 -11.57 1.48
CA TYR A 59 -8.93 -12.37 0.39
C TYR A 59 -10.35 -11.95 0.01
N ASP A 60 -11.09 -11.26 0.88
CA ASP A 60 -12.51 -10.92 0.67
C ASP A 60 -12.88 -9.48 1.05
N GLY A 61 -11.94 -8.70 1.58
CA GLY A 61 -12.13 -7.32 2.02
C GLY A 61 -10.88 -6.45 1.84
N SER A 62 -10.67 -5.48 2.74
CA SER A 62 -9.46 -4.67 2.76
C SER A 62 -8.30 -5.41 3.44
N GLU A 63 -7.08 -5.21 2.93
CA GLU A 63 -5.87 -5.68 3.61
C GLU A 63 -5.66 -4.87 4.90
N VAL A 64 -5.68 -5.56 6.04
CA VAL A 64 -5.76 -4.92 7.36
C VAL A 64 -4.48 -4.17 7.70
N THR A 65 -3.31 -4.66 7.25
CA THR A 65 -2.01 -4.04 7.51
C THR A 65 -1.88 -2.69 6.81
N GLU A 66 -2.29 -2.59 5.54
CA GLU A 66 -2.36 -1.35 4.77
C GLU A 66 -3.29 -0.33 5.42
N VAL A 67 -4.51 -0.73 5.79
CA VAL A 67 -5.48 0.16 6.45
C VAL A 67 -4.92 0.69 7.78
N VAL A 68 -4.40 -0.19 8.64
CA VAL A 68 -3.85 0.20 9.96
C VAL A 68 -2.61 1.07 9.78
N SER A 69 -1.76 0.80 8.79
CA SER A 69 -0.58 1.62 8.50
C SER A 69 -0.97 3.04 8.08
N LEU A 70 -1.96 3.20 7.18
CA LEU A 70 -2.50 4.50 6.79
C LEU A 70 -3.07 5.25 8.00
N MET A 71 -3.89 4.60 8.84
CA MET A 71 -4.43 5.19 10.07
C MET A 71 -3.33 5.68 11.03
N VAL A 72 -2.30 4.87 11.25
CA VAL A 72 -1.17 5.22 12.13
C VAL A 72 -0.37 6.40 11.56
N HIS A 73 -0.13 6.45 10.26
CA HIS A 73 0.58 7.56 9.63
C HIS A 73 -0.24 8.86 9.61
N LEU A 74 -1.54 8.80 9.37
CA LEU A 74 -2.45 9.95 9.47
C LEU A 74 -2.48 10.52 10.90
N ASN A 75 -2.62 9.66 11.92
CA ASN A 75 -2.56 10.07 13.33
C ASN A 75 -1.21 10.69 13.70
N LYS A 76 -0.09 10.10 13.27
CA LYS A 76 1.26 10.67 13.46
C LYS A 76 1.48 12.01 12.76
N SER A 77 0.67 12.33 11.75
CA SER A 77 0.66 13.62 11.05
C SER A 77 -0.39 14.61 11.59
N HIS A 78 -1.12 14.25 12.65
CA HIS A 78 -2.25 14.99 13.22
C HIS A 78 -3.41 15.20 12.23
N VAL A 79 -3.59 14.28 11.28
CA VAL A 79 -4.62 14.35 10.22
C VAL A 79 -5.82 13.49 10.61
N SER A 80 -6.95 14.12 10.92
CA SER A 80 -8.20 13.40 11.17
C SER A 80 -8.70 12.67 9.91
N PHE A 81 -9.29 11.50 10.09
CA PHE A 81 -9.86 10.72 8.99
C PHE A 81 -11.26 10.16 9.32
N GLN A 82 -11.96 9.72 8.27
CA GLN A 82 -13.22 8.99 8.35
C GLN A 82 -13.11 7.77 7.43
N CYS A 83 -13.42 6.59 7.96
CA CYS A 83 -13.60 5.40 7.13
C CYS A 83 -15.01 5.40 6.51
N PHE A 84 -15.08 4.94 5.27
CA PHE A 84 -16.30 4.71 4.50
C PHE A 84 -16.28 3.34 3.87
N ALA A 85 -17.43 2.72 3.63
CA ALA A 85 -17.53 1.46 2.89
C ALA A 85 -18.91 1.33 2.20
N PRO A 86 -19.01 0.62 1.05
CA PRO A 86 -20.29 0.25 0.47
C PRO A 86 -21.12 -0.62 1.42
N ASN A 87 -22.40 -0.29 1.60
CA ASN A 87 -23.35 -1.09 2.37
C ASN A 87 -23.99 -2.17 1.49
N GLN A 88 -23.20 -3.19 1.16
CA GLN A 88 -23.57 -4.33 0.33
C GLN A 88 -22.97 -5.61 0.92
N ASP A 89 -23.40 -6.78 0.45
CA ASP A 89 -22.72 -8.03 0.77
C ASP A 89 -21.38 -8.17 0.03
N GLN A 90 -20.42 -8.85 0.65
CA GLN A 90 -19.18 -9.25 -0.01
C GLN A 90 -19.48 -10.28 -1.10
N LEU A 91 -18.78 -10.20 -2.24
CA LEU A 91 -18.92 -11.17 -3.33
C LEU A 91 -18.70 -12.62 -2.87
N HIS A 92 -17.75 -12.80 -1.95
CA HIS A 92 -17.46 -14.06 -1.28
C HIS A 92 -17.04 -13.80 0.18
N VAL A 93 -17.12 -14.82 1.03
CA VAL A 93 -16.46 -14.87 2.33
C VAL A 93 -15.42 -15.97 2.29
N VAL A 94 -14.18 -15.68 2.70
CA VAL A 94 -13.03 -16.60 2.53
C VAL A 94 -12.45 -17.04 3.86
N ASN A 95 -12.28 -18.35 4.04
CA ASN A 95 -11.50 -18.90 5.14
C ASN A 95 -10.01 -18.57 4.92
N HIS A 96 -9.51 -17.58 5.64
CA HIS A 96 -8.12 -17.11 5.49
C HIS A 96 -7.04 -18.12 5.93
N ILE A 97 -7.42 -19.27 6.51
CA ILE A 97 -6.49 -20.36 6.82
C ILE A 97 -6.31 -21.32 5.63
N THR A 98 -7.37 -21.60 4.86
CA THR A 98 -7.33 -22.53 3.71
C THR A 98 -7.30 -21.83 2.36
N GLY A 99 -7.70 -20.55 2.29
CA GLY A 99 -7.90 -19.79 1.05
C GLY A 99 -9.23 -20.05 0.35
N GLU A 100 -10.05 -20.97 0.89
CA GLU A 100 -11.30 -21.43 0.27
C GLU A 100 -12.47 -20.49 0.57
N THR A 101 -13.41 -20.40 -0.37
CA THR A 101 -14.69 -19.72 -0.15
C THR A 101 -15.58 -20.53 0.81
N THR A 102 -16.38 -19.82 1.59
CA THR A 102 -17.39 -20.40 2.49
C THR A 102 -18.80 -20.12 1.99
N THR A 103 -19.80 -20.77 2.58
CA THR A 103 -21.23 -20.49 2.33
C THR A 103 -21.80 -19.37 3.22
N GLU A 104 -20.95 -18.64 3.96
CA GLU A 104 -21.39 -17.49 4.75
C GLU A 104 -21.63 -16.25 3.87
N THR A 105 -22.61 -15.44 4.25
CA THR A 105 -22.79 -14.07 3.73
C THR A 105 -22.36 -13.07 4.79
N ARG A 106 -21.59 -12.05 4.40
CA ARG A 106 -21.16 -10.93 5.27
C ARG A 106 -21.22 -9.62 4.52
N ASN A 107 -21.57 -8.55 5.24
CA ASN A 107 -21.73 -7.20 4.68
C ASN A 107 -20.42 -6.39 4.77
N VAL A 108 -20.05 -5.75 3.66
CA VAL A 108 -18.82 -4.98 3.46
C VAL A 108 -18.65 -3.85 4.49
N LEU A 109 -19.73 -3.11 4.80
CA LEU A 109 -19.72 -2.03 5.80
C LEU A 109 -19.60 -2.59 7.22
N VAL A 110 -20.32 -3.67 7.54
CA VAL A 110 -20.29 -4.34 8.85
C VAL A 110 -18.91 -4.94 9.14
N GLU A 111 -18.29 -5.61 8.18
CA GLU A 111 -16.94 -6.16 8.37
C GLU A 111 -15.88 -5.04 8.41
N SER A 112 -15.99 -4.00 7.57
CA SER A 112 -15.10 -2.82 7.64
C SER A 112 -15.14 -2.11 8.99
N ALA A 113 -16.29 -2.15 9.70
CA ALA A 113 -16.43 -1.61 11.05
C ALA A 113 -15.51 -2.28 12.08
N ARG A 114 -15.01 -3.51 11.82
CA ARG A 114 -14.02 -4.19 12.67
C ARG A 114 -12.69 -3.42 12.69
N ILE A 115 -12.21 -2.98 11.54
CA ILE A 115 -10.96 -2.21 11.42
C ILE A 115 -11.18 -0.79 11.94
N ALA A 116 -12.26 -0.14 11.51
CA ALA A 116 -12.60 1.23 11.91
C ALA A 116 -13.15 1.38 13.35
N ARG A 117 -13.16 0.30 14.14
CA ARG A 117 -13.65 0.28 15.54
C ARG A 117 -15.10 0.79 15.71
N GLY A 118 -15.94 0.62 14.69
CA GLY A 118 -17.30 1.15 14.61
C GLY A 118 -17.44 2.51 13.92
N GLU A 119 -16.39 3.32 13.82
CA GLU A 119 -16.41 4.65 13.18
C GLU A 119 -16.19 4.56 11.66
N VAL A 120 -17.04 3.76 10.99
CA VAL A 120 -17.18 3.69 9.52
C VAL A 120 -18.57 4.16 9.10
N LYS A 121 -18.66 4.79 7.92
CA LYS A 121 -19.93 5.26 7.34
C LYS A 121 -20.23 4.57 6.02
N ASP A 122 -21.50 4.58 5.64
CA ASP A 122 -21.92 4.23 4.29
C ASP A 122 -21.28 5.21 3.28
N ILE A 123 -20.69 4.68 2.21
CA ILE A 123 -20.04 5.49 1.16
C ILE A 123 -20.98 6.50 0.47
N THR A 124 -22.29 6.27 0.50
CA THR A 124 -23.30 7.26 0.05
C THR A 124 -23.24 8.58 0.84
N GLN A 125 -22.69 8.56 2.06
CA GLN A 125 -22.46 9.74 2.89
C GLN A 125 -21.12 10.44 2.59
N LEU A 126 -20.28 9.89 1.71
CA LEU A 126 -19.02 10.52 1.30
C LEU A 126 -19.30 11.52 0.17
N LYS A 127 -19.27 12.80 0.57
CA LYS A 127 -19.09 13.92 -0.33
C LYS A 127 -17.62 14.33 -0.35
N GLY A 128 -17.06 14.57 -1.53
CA GLY A 128 -15.71 15.12 -1.68
C GLY A 128 -15.54 16.48 -1.02
N GLU A 129 -16.57 17.34 -1.00
CA GLU A 129 -16.51 18.70 -0.41
C GLU A 129 -15.95 18.73 1.03
N ASP A 130 -16.38 17.78 1.88
CA ASP A 130 -16.04 17.67 3.31
C ASP A 130 -14.59 17.20 3.61
N TYR A 131 -13.84 16.81 2.59
CA TYR A 131 -12.52 16.16 2.72
C TYR A 131 -11.49 16.78 1.77
N GLN A 132 -10.21 16.56 2.04
CA GLN A 132 -9.10 17.10 1.25
C GLN A 132 -8.33 16.03 0.47
N ALA A 133 -8.46 14.75 0.83
CA ALA A 133 -7.94 13.62 0.07
C ALA A 133 -8.79 12.35 0.32
N VAL A 134 -8.74 11.40 -0.62
CA VAL A 134 -9.37 10.08 -0.48
C VAL A 134 -8.32 8.97 -0.69
N LEU A 135 -8.36 7.94 0.16
CA LEU A 135 -7.42 6.82 0.17
C LEU A 135 -8.14 5.49 -0.10
N LEU A 136 -7.54 4.67 -0.96
CA LEU A 136 -8.00 3.33 -1.33
C LEU A 136 -6.92 2.29 -0.99
N PRO A 137 -6.88 1.78 0.26
CA PRO A 137 -6.07 0.61 0.60
C PRO A 137 -6.41 -0.61 -0.28
N GLY A 138 -5.51 -1.59 -0.33
CA GLY A 138 -5.65 -2.81 -1.11
C GLY A 138 -6.44 -3.93 -0.42
N GLY A 139 -6.09 -5.17 -0.79
CA GLY A 139 -6.88 -6.37 -0.50
C GLY A 139 -7.84 -6.71 -1.64
N PHE A 140 -8.13 -7.99 -1.82
CA PHE A 140 -8.96 -8.48 -2.92
C PHE A 140 -10.40 -7.98 -2.86
N GLY A 141 -10.90 -7.45 -1.74
CA GLY A 141 -12.16 -6.72 -1.66
C GLY A 141 -12.21 -5.48 -2.57
N ALA A 142 -11.07 -4.87 -2.91
CA ALA A 142 -11.03 -3.81 -3.93
C ALA A 142 -11.37 -4.36 -5.33
N ALA A 143 -10.92 -5.58 -5.64
CA ALA A 143 -11.17 -6.30 -6.90
C ALA A 143 -12.48 -7.13 -6.91
N LYS A 144 -13.19 -7.23 -5.78
CA LYS A 144 -14.39 -8.07 -5.59
C LYS A 144 -15.64 -7.29 -5.16
N ASN A 145 -15.47 -6.20 -4.40
CA ASN A 145 -16.56 -5.47 -3.74
C ASN A 145 -16.60 -3.99 -4.14
N LEU A 146 -15.44 -3.33 -4.28
CA LEU A 146 -15.36 -1.97 -4.85
C LEU A 146 -15.39 -1.97 -6.39
N SER A 147 -15.12 -3.13 -7.00
CA SER A 147 -15.20 -3.42 -8.43
C SER A 147 -15.41 -4.92 -8.62
N ASP A 148 -15.84 -5.34 -9.81
CA ASP A 148 -16.06 -6.75 -10.16
C ASP A 148 -14.89 -7.41 -10.93
N TYR A 149 -13.69 -6.82 -10.86
CA TYR A 149 -12.48 -7.25 -11.60
C TYR A 149 -12.15 -8.74 -11.46
N ALA A 150 -12.31 -9.31 -10.26
CA ALA A 150 -12.05 -10.71 -9.98
C ALA A 150 -13.01 -11.69 -10.70
N VAL A 151 -14.07 -11.18 -11.34
CA VAL A 151 -15.01 -11.95 -12.18
C VAL A 151 -14.88 -11.55 -13.66
N ASN A 152 -14.81 -10.24 -13.95
CA ASN A 152 -14.96 -9.72 -15.31
C ASN A 152 -13.64 -9.36 -16.03
N GLY A 153 -12.48 -9.47 -15.37
CA GLY A 153 -11.19 -9.12 -15.97
C GLY A 153 -11.15 -7.68 -16.47
N THR A 154 -10.57 -7.38 -17.64
CA THR A 154 -10.49 -6.02 -18.20
C THR A 154 -11.86 -5.37 -18.48
N ASN A 155 -12.93 -6.16 -18.63
CA ASN A 155 -14.29 -5.66 -18.87
C ASN A 155 -14.98 -5.11 -17.61
N PHE A 156 -14.31 -5.14 -16.45
CA PHE A 156 -14.92 -4.89 -15.14
C PHE A 156 -15.64 -3.54 -14.96
N THR A 157 -16.61 -3.53 -14.04
CA THR A 157 -17.27 -2.32 -13.55
C THR A 157 -16.82 -1.96 -12.13
N VAL A 158 -16.90 -0.68 -11.80
CA VAL A 158 -16.60 -0.14 -10.46
C VAL A 158 -17.93 0.13 -9.76
N ASN A 159 -17.99 -0.08 -8.44
CA ASN A 159 -19.16 0.28 -7.64
C ASN A 159 -19.51 1.77 -7.87
N SER A 160 -20.77 2.07 -8.18
CA SER A 160 -21.18 3.40 -8.65
C SER A 160 -20.84 4.54 -7.68
N GLU A 161 -20.86 4.29 -6.38
CA GLU A 161 -20.49 5.28 -5.37
C GLU A 161 -18.97 5.45 -5.24
N VAL A 162 -18.20 4.38 -5.41
CA VAL A 162 -16.73 4.46 -5.51
C VAL A 162 -16.33 5.27 -6.74
N GLU A 163 -16.97 5.03 -7.88
CA GLU A 163 -16.75 5.81 -9.11
C GLU A 163 -17.16 7.28 -8.93
N ARG A 164 -18.37 7.54 -8.40
CA ARG A 164 -18.87 8.90 -8.11
C ARG A 164 -17.87 9.68 -7.26
N VAL A 165 -17.42 9.10 -6.14
CA VAL A 165 -16.47 9.72 -5.22
C VAL A 165 -15.13 9.98 -5.93
N LEU A 166 -14.57 9.01 -6.65
CA LEU A 166 -13.29 9.18 -7.35
C LEU A 166 -13.34 10.30 -8.40
N ARG A 167 -14.43 10.39 -9.17
CA ARG A 167 -14.67 11.50 -10.12
C ARG A 167 -14.85 12.83 -9.40
N GLU A 168 -15.54 12.86 -8.26
CA GLU A 168 -15.71 14.08 -7.45
C GLU A 168 -14.36 14.62 -6.95
N PHE A 169 -13.52 13.79 -6.32
CA PHE A 169 -12.20 14.21 -5.84
C PHE A 169 -11.27 14.69 -6.97
N HIS A 170 -11.25 13.98 -8.11
CA HIS A 170 -10.43 14.38 -9.27
C HIS A 170 -10.89 15.69 -9.91
N SER A 171 -12.21 15.88 -10.07
CA SER A 171 -12.77 17.14 -10.59
C SER A 171 -12.48 18.34 -9.68
N GLN A 172 -12.56 18.15 -8.36
CA GLN A 172 -12.18 19.14 -7.35
C GLN A 172 -10.65 19.32 -7.20
N LYS A 173 -9.84 18.61 -8.01
CA LYS A 173 -8.36 18.60 -7.96
C LYS A 173 -7.82 18.35 -6.54
N LYS A 174 -8.46 17.40 -5.83
CA LYS A 174 -8.03 16.88 -4.53
C LYS A 174 -7.25 15.57 -4.73
N PRO A 175 -6.15 15.33 -4.01
CA PRO A 175 -5.34 14.13 -4.21
C PRO A 175 -6.06 12.82 -3.89
N ILE A 176 -5.72 11.79 -4.66
CA ILE A 176 -6.25 10.43 -4.56
C ILE A 176 -5.08 9.48 -4.29
N GLY A 177 -5.14 8.77 -3.16
CA GLY A 177 -4.18 7.73 -2.81
C GLY A 177 -4.72 6.33 -3.08
N ALA A 178 -3.93 5.43 -3.66
CA ALA A 178 -4.31 4.01 -3.76
C ALA A 178 -3.11 3.07 -3.53
N MET A 179 -3.35 1.92 -2.89
CA MET A 179 -2.30 0.94 -2.56
C MET A 179 -2.61 -0.43 -3.15
N CYS A 180 -1.55 -1.20 -3.40
CA CYS A 180 -1.63 -2.60 -3.82
C CYS A 180 -2.42 -2.77 -5.13
N ILE A 181 -3.57 -3.45 -5.11
CA ILE A 181 -4.42 -3.70 -6.28
C ILE A 181 -5.33 -2.51 -6.63
N SER A 182 -5.62 -1.62 -5.68
CA SER A 182 -6.58 -0.52 -5.83
C SER A 182 -6.25 0.55 -6.90
N PRO A 183 -5.00 0.79 -7.34
CA PRO A 183 -4.70 1.64 -8.50
C PRO A 183 -5.38 1.17 -9.81
N LEU A 184 -5.75 -0.11 -9.93
CA LEU A 184 -6.53 -0.62 -11.06
C LEU A 184 -7.92 0.03 -11.16
N ILE A 185 -8.54 0.36 -10.01
CA ILE A 185 -9.81 1.12 -9.98
C ILE A 185 -9.59 2.52 -10.56
N LEU A 186 -8.46 3.16 -10.26
CA LEU A 186 -8.12 4.47 -10.81
C LEU A 186 -7.89 4.40 -12.33
N ALA A 187 -7.24 3.33 -12.81
CA ALA A 187 -7.06 3.08 -14.25
C ALA A 187 -8.39 2.95 -15.00
N LYS A 188 -9.43 2.37 -14.39
CA LYS A 188 -10.78 2.27 -14.97
C LYS A 188 -11.56 3.59 -14.89
N VAL A 189 -11.64 4.20 -13.71
CA VAL A 189 -12.45 5.41 -13.52
C VAL A 189 -11.85 6.59 -14.29
N LEU A 190 -10.54 6.76 -14.26
CA LEU A 190 -9.82 7.89 -14.86
C LEU A 190 -9.14 7.49 -16.20
N GLN A 191 -9.75 6.56 -16.94
CA GLN A 191 -9.23 6.01 -18.19
C GLN A 191 -8.89 7.09 -19.25
N ASN A 192 -9.68 8.16 -19.34
CA ASN A 192 -9.45 9.23 -20.32
C ASN A 192 -8.24 10.10 -19.95
N GLU A 193 -7.95 10.17 -18.65
CA GLU A 193 -6.92 10.98 -18.01
C GLU A 193 -5.55 10.26 -17.92
N LYS A 194 -5.47 8.99 -18.35
CA LYS A 194 -4.25 8.18 -18.50
C LYS A 194 -3.33 8.21 -17.27
N PRO A 195 -3.83 7.79 -16.10
CA PRO A 195 -3.21 8.05 -14.80
C PRO A 195 -1.85 7.36 -14.68
N LYS A 196 -0.88 8.08 -14.11
CA LYS A 196 0.50 7.60 -13.90
C LYS A 196 0.57 6.88 -12.55
N ILE A 197 0.58 5.55 -12.58
CA ILE A 197 0.39 4.70 -11.39
C ILE A 197 1.55 3.73 -11.18
N THR A 198 1.62 3.13 -10.00
CA THR A 198 2.35 1.88 -9.78
C THR A 198 1.50 0.89 -9.00
N MET A 199 1.70 -0.39 -9.31
CA MET A 199 1.19 -1.54 -8.57
C MET A 199 2.33 -2.54 -8.25
N GLY A 200 3.59 -2.20 -8.55
CA GLY A 200 4.73 -3.08 -8.32
C GLY A 200 5.67 -3.22 -9.50
N ARG A 201 6.10 -4.45 -9.76
CA ARG A 201 6.86 -4.86 -10.95
C ARG A 201 6.22 -6.07 -11.60
N VAL A 202 6.79 -6.51 -12.72
CA VAL A 202 6.58 -7.84 -13.30
C VAL A 202 7.87 -8.63 -13.08
N ASP A 203 7.77 -9.91 -12.72
CA ASP A 203 8.94 -10.80 -12.61
C ASP A 203 9.56 -11.15 -13.98
N ASN A 204 10.81 -11.60 -14.00
CA ASN A 204 11.43 -12.13 -15.21
C ASN A 204 10.89 -13.53 -15.56
N GLN A 205 11.10 -13.93 -16.83
CA GLN A 205 10.67 -15.24 -17.34
C GLN A 205 11.31 -16.43 -16.62
N ASP A 206 12.44 -16.22 -15.92
CA ASP A 206 13.12 -17.26 -15.13
C ASP A 206 12.49 -17.49 -13.75
N THR A 207 11.75 -16.51 -13.20
CA THR A 207 11.07 -16.62 -11.90
C THR A 207 9.64 -16.04 -11.90
N PRO A 208 8.77 -16.46 -12.84
CA PRO A 208 7.46 -15.84 -13.05
C PRO A 208 6.58 -15.93 -11.79
N ASN A 209 5.93 -14.82 -11.46
CA ASN A 209 5.02 -14.68 -10.31
C ASN A 209 5.62 -15.09 -8.95
N LYS A 210 6.96 -15.12 -8.81
CA LYS A 210 7.66 -15.48 -7.57
C LYS A 210 7.64 -14.35 -6.55
N TYR A 211 7.90 -13.12 -6.99
CA TYR A 211 7.96 -11.92 -6.13
C TYR A 211 6.81 -10.94 -6.41
N TRP A 212 6.18 -11.03 -7.58
CA TRP A 212 5.06 -10.17 -8.00
C TRP A 212 3.91 -11.01 -8.59
N PRO A 213 3.20 -11.81 -7.77
CA PRO A 213 2.27 -12.87 -8.19
C PRO A 213 0.96 -12.41 -8.82
N HIS A 214 0.78 -11.10 -9.03
CA HIS A 214 -0.44 -10.46 -9.51
C HIS A 214 -0.15 -9.51 -10.69
N SER A 215 0.87 -9.86 -11.48
CA SER A 215 1.35 -9.06 -12.62
C SER A 215 0.31 -8.92 -13.73
N GLU A 216 -0.64 -9.84 -13.81
CA GLU A 216 -1.78 -9.81 -14.74
C GLU A 216 -2.66 -8.56 -14.53
N ALA A 217 -2.76 -8.08 -13.29
CA ALA A 217 -3.50 -6.86 -12.97
C ALA A 217 -2.77 -5.57 -13.39
N ILE A 218 -1.45 -5.61 -13.54
CA ILE A 218 -0.68 -4.51 -14.15
C ILE A 218 -1.05 -4.42 -15.64
N ASN A 219 -1.00 -5.55 -16.35
CA ASN A 219 -1.36 -5.63 -17.76
C ASN A 219 -2.82 -5.17 -18.01
N ALA A 220 -3.73 -5.47 -17.08
CA ALA A 220 -5.11 -5.00 -17.13
C ALA A 220 -5.23 -3.46 -16.99
N ALA A 221 -4.44 -2.85 -16.11
CA ALA A 221 -4.41 -1.39 -15.94
C ALA A 221 -3.80 -0.68 -17.18
N GLU A 222 -2.74 -1.24 -17.77
CA GLU A 222 -2.14 -0.73 -19.01
C GLU A 222 -3.09 -0.89 -20.20
N THR A 223 -3.85 -1.99 -20.28
CA THR A 223 -4.91 -2.20 -21.28
C THR A 223 -6.03 -1.16 -21.15
N LEU A 224 -6.28 -0.65 -19.95
CA LEU A 224 -7.19 0.47 -19.70
C LEU A 224 -6.56 1.85 -19.97
N GLY A 225 -5.30 1.92 -20.40
CA GLY A 225 -4.63 3.16 -20.79
C GLY A 225 -3.94 3.92 -19.65
N ALA A 226 -3.84 3.32 -18.45
CA ALA A 226 -2.99 3.87 -17.39
C ALA A 226 -1.50 3.69 -17.72
N GLN A 227 -0.67 4.61 -17.26
CA GLN A 227 0.78 4.53 -17.43
C GLN A 227 1.39 3.88 -16.18
N HIS A 228 1.73 2.58 -16.26
CA HIS A 228 2.36 1.90 -15.14
C HIS A 228 3.87 2.19 -15.07
N PHE A 229 4.33 2.55 -13.88
CA PHE A 229 5.74 2.72 -13.57
C PHE A 229 6.17 1.61 -12.62
N GLN A 230 7.18 0.83 -13.02
CA GLN A 230 7.70 -0.23 -12.15
C GLN A 230 8.37 0.35 -10.90
N ARG A 231 7.98 -0.14 -9.72
CA ARG A 231 8.47 0.31 -8.40
C ARG A 231 8.66 -0.87 -7.46
N ASN A 232 9.63 -0.76 -6.57
CA ASN A 232 9.76 -1.70 -5.45
C ASN A 232 8.64 -1.48 -4.43
N ALA A 233 8.42 -2.45 -3.55
CA ALA A 233 7.41 -2.37 -2.49
C ALA A 233 7.63 -1.19 -1.50
N ASP A 234 8.87 -0.72 -1.32
CA ASP A 234 9.23 0.45 -0.50
C ASP A 234 9.04 1.81 -1.22
N ARG A 235 8.51 1.80 -2.45
CA ARG A 235 8.44 2.97 -3.35
C ARG A 235 7.03 3.28 -3.80
N PHE A 236 6.89 4.41 -4.48
CA PHE A 236 5.63 4.97 -4.91
C PHE A 236 5.71 5.51 -6.34
N GLN A 237 4.57 5.91 -6.89
CA GLN A 237 4.46 6.73 -8.09
C GLN A 237 3.52 7.90 -7.83
N VAL A 238 3.88 9.09 -8.31
CA VAL A 238 3.06 10.30 -8.25
C VAL A 238 2.66 10.72 -9.66
N ASP A 239 1.36 10.94 -9.89
CA ASP A 239 0.88 11.70 -11.03
C ASP A 239 0.59 13.14 -10.57
N PHE A 240 1.47 14.08 -10.90
CA PHE A 240 1.31 15.49 -10.54
C PHE A 240 0.11 16.15 -11.25
N GLU A 241 -0.24 15.66 -12.44
CA GLU A 241 -1.28 16.19 -13.31
C GLU A 241 -2.68 15.81 -12.79
N ASN A 242 -2.85 14.54 -12.44
CA ASN A 242 -4.08 13.99 -11.87
C ASN A 242 -4.13 14.02 -10.33
N LYS A 243 -3.03 14.43 -9.67
CA LYS A 243 -2.81 14.37 -8.21
C LYS A 243 -3.01 12.97 -7.60
N ILE A 244 -2.60 11.93 -8.33
CA ILE A 244 -2.69 10.54 -7.90
C ILE A 244 -1.38 10.13 -7.21
N VAL A 245 -1.47 9.38 -6.11
CA VAL A 245 -0.32 8.81 -5.39
C VAL A 245 -0.56 7.31 -5.21
N THR A 246 0.38 6.48 -5.62
CA THR A 246 0.23 5.02 -5.61
C THR A 246 1.45 4.31 -5.05
N ALA A 247 1.24 3.18 -4.36
CA ALA A 247 2.32 2.37 -3.77
C ALA A 247 2.02 0.86 -3.90
N PRO A 248 3.00 -0.01 -4.21
CA PRO A 248 2.74 -1.42 -4.48
C PRO A 248 2.32 -2.26 -3.27
N ALA A 249 2.80 -1.92 -2.07
CA ALA A 249 2.44 -2.59 -0.82
C ALA A 249 2.40 -4.14 -0.93
N MET A 250 1.28 -4.78 -0.60
CA MET A 250 1.15 -6.24 -0.57
C MET A 250 1.02 -6.92 -1.95
N MET A 251 1.15 -6.19 -3.08
CA MET A 251 1.36 -6.82 -4.41
C MET A 251 2.72 -7.53 -4.51
N PHE A 252 3.66 -7.20 -3.62
CA PHE A 252 4.92 -7.92 -3.47
C PHE A 252 4.73 -9.16 -2.58
N ASN A 253 5.18 -10.33 -3.05
CA ASN A 253 5.22 -11.58 -2.29
C ASN A 253 6.34 -11.54 -1.23
N GLY A 254 6.10 -10.74 -0.19
CA GLY A 254 6.96 -10.54 0.96
C GLY A 254 6.19 -10.72 2.25
N PHE A 255 5.63 -11.91 2.50
CA PHE A 255 4.79 -12.25 3.67
C PHE A 255 5.39 -11.93 5.05
N THR A 256 6.68 -11.56 5.15
CA THR A 256 7.36 -11.14 6.38
C THR A 256 7.74 -9.66 6.42
N LYS A 257 7.48 -8.88 5.36
CA LYS A 257 7.91 -7.48 5.19
C LYS A 257 6.80 -6.46 5.45
N PHE A 258 6.00 -6.65 6.49
CA PHE A 258 4.97 -5.69 6.90
C PHE A 258 5.50 -4.27 7.14
N SER A 259 6.77 -4.12 7.53
CA SER A 259 7.44 -2.81 7.63
C SER A 259 7.50 -2.08 6.29
N THR A 260 7.72 -2.78 5.17
CA THR A 260 7.75 -2.16 3.83
C THR A 260 6.38 -1.65 3.42
N THR A 261 5.31 -2.36 3.75
CA THR A 261 3.92 -1.90 3.57
C THR A 261 3.61 -0.69 4.45
N PHE A 262 4.10 -0.68 5.68
CA PHE A 262 4.00 0.45 6.60
C PHE A 262 4.73 1.70 6.09
N ASP A 263 6.00 1.56 5.68
CA ASP A 263 6.81 2.65 5.12
C ASP A 263 6.18 3.21 3.83
N GLY A 264 5.65 2.34 2.97
CA GLY A 264 4.92 2.73 1.76
C GLY A 264 3.63 3.52 2.05
N ALA A 265 2.85 3.12 3.05
CA ALA A 265 1.72 3.91 3.55
C ALA A 265 2.16 5.28 4.08
N GLY A 266 3.29 5.33 4.81
CA GLY A 266 3.89 6.56 5.30
C GLY A 266 4.35 7.50 4.20
N HIS A 267 5.00 6.99 3.15
CA HIS A 267 5.36 7.75 1.96
C HIS A 267 4.09 8.35 1.30
N LEU A 268 3.06 7.53 1.08
CA LEU A 268 1.81 7.96 0.46
C LEU A 268 1.10 9.07 1.26
N VAL A 269 1.00 8.94 2.59
CA VAL A 269 0.42 9.98 3.46
C VAL A 269 1.25 11.27 3.42
N ASN A 270 2.59 11.16 3.52
CA ASN A 270 3.49 12.33 3.46
C ASN A 270 3.44 13.08 2.12
N ILE A 271 3.22 12.37 1.00
CA ILE A 271 3.08 12.97 -0.33
C ILE A 271 1.74 13.70 -0.44
N ILE A 272 0.65 13.07 -0.01
CA ILE A 272 -0.69 13.67 -0.03
C ILE A 272 -0.75 14.92 0.85
N ASP A 273 -0.12 14.89 2.03
CA ASP A 273 0.08 16.06 2.90
C ASP A 273 0.72 17.25 2.14
N GLN A 274 1.79 17.00 1.40
CA GLN A 274 2.47 18.03 0.61
C GLN A 274 1.61 18.55 -0.55
N ILE A 275 0.87 17.68 -1.24
CA ILE A 275 -0.05 18.07 -2.32
C ILE A 275 -1.23 18.91 -1.79
N VAL A 276 -1.79 18.57 -0.62
CA VAL A 276 -2.89 19.34 0.00
C VAL A 276 -2.41 20.71 0.50
N GLN A 277 -1.18 20.80 1.03
CA GLN A 277 -0.57 22.08 1.42
C GLN A 277 -0.12 22.95 0.23
N GLY A 278 -0.09 22.42 -1.00
CA GLY A 278 0.47 23.12 -2.17
C GLY A 278 2.00 23.25 -2.15
N ASN A 279 2.68 22.41 -1.36
CA ASN A 279 4.14 22.42 -1.25
C ASN A 279 4.79 21.69 -2.43
N SER A 280 5.94 22.18 -2.89
CA SER A 280 6.86 21.39 -3.72
C SER A 280 7.28 20.12 -2.97
N ILE A 281 7.13 18.95 -3.59
CA ILE A 281 7.40 17.66 -2.94
C ILE A 281 8.90 17.49 -2.68
N LYS A 282 9.25 17.25 -1.41
CA LYS A 282 10.63 17.08 -0.94
C LYS A 282 11.02 15.60 -0.91
N LEU A 283 11.21 15.02 -2.09
CA LEU A 283 11.48 13.58 -2.28
C LEU A 283 12.73 13.09 -1.51
N ASP A 284 13.68 14.00 -1.24
CA ASP A 284 14.86 13.80 -0.40
C ASP A 284 14.53 13.47 1.06
N THR A 285 13.41 13.97 1.60
CA THR A 285 12.91 13.64 2.95
C THR A 285 12.07 12.35 2.98
N ILE A 286 11.73 11.80 1.81
CA ILE A 286 10.91 10.59 1.61
C ILE A 286 11.80 9.42 1.14
N GLY A 287 13.09 9.47 1.49
CA GLY A 287 14.07 8.40 1.22
C GLY A 287 14.39 8.14 -0.25
N GLU A 288 13.97 9.01 -1.19
CA GLU A 288 14.08 8.78 -2.64
C GLU A 288 15.41 9.29 -3.23
N LYS A 289 16.54 9.01 -2.55
CA LYS A 289 17.86 9.38 -3.09
C LYS A 289 18.14 8.64 -4.40
N LYS A 290 18.44 9.42 -5.44
CA LYS A 290 18.73 9.04 -6.84
C LYS A 290 19.25 7.60 -7.02
N HIS A 291 18.37 6.74 -7.50
CA HIS A 291 18.72 5.54 -8.27
C HIS A 291 18.20 5.68 -9.72
N GLU A 292 18.62 6.79 -10.36
CA GLU A 292 18.73 6.84 -11.82
C GLU A 292 19.74 5.76 -12.26
N ASN A 293 19.57 5.20 -13.46
CA ASN A 293 20.27 4.01 -13.97
C ASN A 293 19.91 2.68 -13.30
N PHE A 294 18.73 2.15 -13.64
CA PHE A 294 18.53 0.70 -13.72
C PHE A 294 17.88 0.28 -15.06
N ASP A 295 18.23 1.03 -16.13
CA ASP A 295 17.87 0.70 -17.50
C ASP A 295 18.59 -0.57 -17.98
N GLY A 296 17.90 -1.37 -18.79
CA GLY A 296 18.28 -2.73 -19.17
C GLY A 296 19.42 -2.88 -20.18
N GLU A 297 20.49 -2.09 -20.12
CA GLU A 297 21.68 -2.26 -20.97
C GLU A 297 22.84 -2.94 -20.24
N ARG A 298 23.01 -4.26 -20.44
CA ARG A 298 24.29 -4.93 -20.17
C ARG A 298 25.33 -4.50 -21.22
N ARG A 299 25.96 -3.34 -21.02
CA ARG A 299 27.12 -2.94 -21.84
C ARG A 299 28.23 -4.01 -21.70
N PRO A 300 28.86 -4.45 -22.81
CA PRO A 300 29.89 -5.50 -22.75
C PRO A 300 31.04 -5.11 -21.81
N ARG A 301 31.62 -6.08 -21.11
CA ARG A 301 32.83 -5.86 -20.30
C ARG A 301 33.99 -5.49 -21.23
N GLY A 302 34.34 -4.20 -21.27
CA GLY A 302 35.52 -3.71 -21.98
C GLY A 302 36.79 -4.44 -21.53
N GLN A 303 37.66 -4.73 -22.49
CA GLN A 303 38.89 -5.50 -22.27
C GLN A 303 39.86 -4.71 -21.39
N TYR A 304 40.25 -5.27 -20.23
CA TYR A 304 41.35 -4.72 -19.43
C TYR A 304 42.68 -5.05 -20.10
N ASN A 305 43.19 -4.11 -20.89
CA ASN A 305 44.41 -4.26 -21.67
C ASN A 305 45.63 -4.27 -20.73
N ARG A 306 46.39 -5.37 -20.70
CA ARG A 306 47.58 -5.54 -19.83
C ARG A 306 48.87 -5.24 -20.59
N ASN A 307 49.51 -4.12 -20.26
CA ASN A 307 50.89 -3.73 -20.57
C ASN A 307 51.17 -2.39 -19.83
N ASN A 308 52.33 -2.03 -19.29
CA ASN A 308 53.61 -2.71 -18.93
C ASN A 308 54.34 -1.73 -17.94
N ASN A 309 55.48 -1.93 -17.25
CA ASN A 309 56.55 -2.93 -17.16
C ASN A 309 57.28 -2.72 -15.78
N ASN A 310 58.44 -3.37 -15.56
CA ASN A 310 59.42 -3.19 -14.47
C ASN A 310 59.00 -3.78 -13.09
N ARG A 311 59.72 -4.72 -12.46
CA ARG A 311 61.16 -5.07 -12.55
C ARG A 311 61.42 -6.60 -12.49
N ARG A 312 62.60 -7.01 -12.94
CA ARG A 312 63.25 -8.36 -12.86
C ARG A 312 64.60 -8.22 -12.10
N PRO A 313 65.35 -9.30 -11.79
CA PRO A 313 64.96 -10.68 -11.46
C PRO A 313 65.68 -11.19 -10.18
N ARG A 314 65.49 -12.48 -9.83
CA ARG A 314 66.58 -13.38 -9.39
C ARG A 314 66.14 -14.85 -9.46
N GLU A 315 67.08 -15.74 -9.79
CA GLU A 315 66.87 -17.18 -9.91
C GLU A 315 67.33 -17.94 -8.64
N ASN A 316 66.71 -19.10 -8.33
CA ASN A 316 67.40 -20.42 -8.38
C ASN A 316 66.59 -21.56 -7.73
N ASN A 317 66.34 -22.59 -8.56
CA ASN A 317 66.68 -24.01 -8.39
C ASN A 317 66.08 -24.90 -7.26
N ASN A 318 66.01 -26.19 -7.65
CA ASN A 318 65.91 -27.43 -6.86
C ASN A 318 64.59 -27.73 -6.11
N GLU A 319 64.23 -29.00 -5.84
CA GLU A 319 64.31 -30.28 -6.60
C GLU A 319 63.65 -31.39 -5.73
N ASN A 320 63.22 -32.49 -6.36
CA ASN A 320 63.08 -33.87 -5.84
C ASN A 320 62.47 -34.14 -4.44
N HIS A 321 61.26 -34.74 -4.43
CA HIS A 321 60.97 -36.16 -4.11
C HIS A 321 59.43 -36.32 -3.98
N GLU A 322 58.73 -37.37 -4.44
CA GLU A 322 58.85 -38.83 -4.22
C GLU A 322 58.58 -39.26 -2.75
N GLN A 323 57.85 -40.33 -2.44
CA GLN A 323 57.03 -41.27 -3.25
C GLN A 323 56.00 -42.00 -2.32
N HIS A 324 55.25 -42.98 -2.87
CA HIS A 324 54.64 -44.14 -2.17
C HIS A 324 53.26 -44.06 -1.43
N HIS A 325 52.27 -44.68 -2.10
CA HIS A 325 51.51 -45.90 -1.69
C HIS A 325 50.36 -45.92 -0.65
N HIS A 326 49.25 -46.55 -1.13
CA HIS A 326 48.34 -47.51 -0.45
C HIS A 326 47.49 -47.01 0.76
N HIS A 327 46.31 -47.60 1.08
CA HIS A 327 45.52 -48.66 0.43
C HIS A 327 44.01 -48.42 0.66
N GLU A 328 43.20 -48.79 -0.34
CA GLU A 328 41.89 -49.48 -0.29
C GLU A 328 40.76 -49.22 0.74
N GLN A 329 39.53 -49.27 0.18
CA GLN A 329 38.26 -49.82 0.71
C GLN A 329 37.66 -49.20 2.00
N GLN A 330 36.36 -48.95 2.09
CA GLN A 330 35.21 -49.62 1.43
C GLN A 330 34.32 -48.66 0.62
#